data_AF-A0A3B9HMJ9-F1
#
_entry.id   AF-A0A3B9HMJ9-F1
#
_cell.length_a   1.000
_cell.length_b   1.000
_cell.length_c   1.000
_cell.angle_alpha   90.00
_cell.angle_beta   90.00
_cell.angle_gamma   90.00
#
_symmetry.space_group_name_H-M   'P 1'
#
loop_
_entity.id
_entity.type
_entity.pdbx_description
1 polymer ?
#
loop_
_entity_poly.entity_id
_entity_poly.type
_entity_poly.pdbx_seq_one_letter_code
_entity_poly.pdbx_strand_id
1 'polypeptide(L)' 'KGAITWFDLAAAVMDTYGLNCKVNPIPTSSYPTPAKRPAYSVLDLSGTASVPGMEIPDWKTSLQQCIEEIKTLENA' A
#
# COMPACT_ATOMS: atom_id res chain seq x y z
N LYS A 1 -5.70 3.80 8.81
CA LYS A 1 -6.74 4.10 7.79
C LYS A 1 -6.14 3.75 6.44
N GLY A 2 -6.78 2.95 5.59
CA GLY A 2 -6.07 2.31 4.46
C GLY A 2 -6.91 2.09 3.20
N ALA A 3 -8.01 2.83 3.05
CA ALA A 3 -8.82 2.78 1.83
C ALA A 3 -8.12 3.60 0.74
N ILE A 4 -7.29 2.92 -0.07
CA ILE A 4 -6.51 3.53 -1.16
C ILE A 4 -6.61 2.67 -2.42
N THR A 5 -6.27 3.25 -3.55
CA THR A 5 -6.14 2.52 -4.81
C THR A 5 -4.72 1.93 -4.96
N TRP A 6 -4.56 0.98 -5.89
CA TRP A 6 -3.23 0.49 -6.29
C TRP A 6 -2.33 1.59 -6.86
N PHE A 7 -2.94 2.59 -7.50
CA PHE A 7 -2.22 3.76 -8.01
C PHE A 7 -1.62 4.58 -6.86
N ASP A 8 -2.41 4.87 -5.82
CA ASP A 8 -1.95 5.66 -4.67
C ASP A 8 -0.79 4.98 -3.94
N LEU A 9 -0.86 3.65 -3.79
CA LEU A 9 0.22 2.86 -3.19
C LEU A 9 1.50 2.94 -4.04
N ALA A 10 1.39 2.71 -5.36
CA ALA A 10 2.55 2.77 -6.25
C ALA A 10 3.19 4.16 -6.28
N ALA A 11 2.39 5.23 -6.33
CA ALA A 11 2.89 6.60 -6.29
C ALA A 11 3.61 6.90 -4.97
N ALA A 12 3.04 6.48 -3.84
CA ALA A 12 3.67 6.67 -2.52
C ALA A 12 4.97 5.89 -2.37
N VAL A 13 5.10 4.69 -2.96
CA VAL A 13 6.35 3.93 -2.99
C VAL A 13 7.43 4.73 -3.73
N MET A 14 7.14 5.25 -4.92
CA MET A 14 8.12 6.01 -5.71
C MET A 14 8.59 7.26 -4.96
N ASP A 15 7.64 8.01 -4.37
CA ASP A 15 7.92 9.20 -3.56
C ASP A 15 8.78 8.88 -2.33
N THR A 16 8.37 7.88 -1.54
CA THR A 16 9.06 7.49 -0.30
C THR A 16 10.45 6.90 -0.56
N TYR A 17 10.61 6.12 -1.62
CA TYR A 17 11.92 5.56 -1.97
C TYR A 17 12.84 6.64 -2.56
N GLY A 18 12.29 7.68 -3.19
CA GLY A 18 13.04 8.76 -3.84
C GLY A 18 13.34 8.51 -5.32
N LEU A 19 12.50 7.73 -6.00
CA LEU A 19 12.67 7.39 -7.42
C LEU A 19 11.93 8.38 -8.31
N ASN A 20 12.62 8.88 -9.34
CA ASN A 20 12.00 9.71 -10.37
C ASN A 20 11.30 8.84 -11.42
N CYS A 21 10.21 8.17 -11.02
CA CYS A 21 9.39 7.34 -11.89
C CYS A 21 7.95 7.88 -11.93
N LYS A 22 7.45 8.17 -13.14
CA LYS A 22 6.08 8.65 -13.32
C LYS A 22 5.10 7.47 -13.26
N VAL A 23 4.24 7.46 -12.25
CA VAL A 23 3.13 6.53 -12.14
C VAL A 23 1.92 7.09 -12.88
N ASN A 24 1.37 6.34 -13.83
CA ASN A 24 0.16 6.75 -14.57
C ASN A 24 -1.03 5.87 -14.14
N PRO A 25 -2.17 6.44 -13.73
CA PRO A 25 -3.34 5.66 -13.34
C PRO A 25 -3.99 5.01 -14.56
N ILE A 26 -4.51 3.79 -14.39
CA ILE A 26 -5.29 3.09 -15.41
C ILE A 26 -6.53 2.45 -14.76
N PRO A 27 -7.65 2.30 -15.50
CA PRO A 27 -8.74 1.45 -15.06
C PRO A 27 -8.37 -0.03 -15.21
N THR A 28 -8.96 -0.90 -14.40
CA THR A 28 -8.73 -2.36 -14.47
C THR A 28 -9.04 -2.95 -15.85
N SER A 29 -10.00 -2.36 -16.58
CA SER A 29 -10.36 -2.77 -17.94
C SER A 29 -9.22 -2.59 -18.96
N SER A 30 -8.28 -1.67 -18.71
CA SER A 30 -7.12 -1.44 -19.57
C SER A 30 -6.06 -2.53 -19.44
N TYR A 31 -6.11 -3.36 -18.40
CA TYR A 31 -5.17 -4.47 -18.19
C TYR A 31 -5.89 -5.70 -17.60
N PRO A 32 -6.61 -6.48 -18.44
CA PRO A 32 -7.42 -7.59 -17.95
C PRO A 32 -6.53 -8.75 -17.47
N THR A 33 -6.85 -9.29 -16.30
CA THR A 33 -6.23 -10.50 -15.75
C THR A 33 -7.19 -11.69 -15.83
N PRO A 34 -6.71 -12.94 -15.96
CA PRO A 34 -7.58 -14.12 -16.03
C PRO A 34 -8.53 -14.26 -14.82
N ALA A 35 -8.04 -13.94 -13.62
CA ALA A 35 -8.85 -13.88 -12.42
C ALA A 35 -9.55 -12.51 -12.30
N LYS A 36 -10.85 -12.53 -11.99
CA LYS A 36 -11.62 -11.31 -11.71
C LYS A 36 -11.20 -10.74 -10.35
N ARG A 37 -10.82 -9.46 -10.33
CA ARG A 37 -10.47 -8.74 -9.10
C ARG A 37 -11.68 -7.95 -8.58
N PRO A 38 -11.99 -8.01 -7.28
CA PRO A 38 -12.98 -7.12 -6.68
C PRO A 38 -12.56 -5.66 -6.86
N ALA A 39 -13.52 -4.79 -7.20
CA ALA A 39 -13.27 -3.35 -7.31
C ALA A 39 -13.03 -2.68 -5.95
N TYR A 40 -13.52 -3.29 -4.87
CA TYR A 40 -13.38 -2.81 -3.50
C TYR A 40 -13.05 -3.98 -2.59
N SER A 41 -11.88 -3.94 -1.95
CA SER A 41 -11.38 -4.99 -1.07
C SER A 41 -10.85 -4.45 0.26
N VAL A 42 -11.31 -3.26 0.67
CA VAL A 42 -10.97 -2.69 1.98
C VAL A 42 -11.71 -3.50 3.05
N LEU A 43 -10.96 -3.94 4.06
CA LEU A 43 -11.48 -4.75 5.16
C LEU A 43 -12.02 -3.84 6.28
N ASP A 44 -13.08 -4.29 6.95
CA ASP A 44 -13.47 -3.74 8.24
C ASP A 44 -12.52 -4.29 9.33
N LEU A 45 -11.90 -3.38 10.07
CA LEU A 45 -10.93 -3.70 11.12
C LEU A 45 -11.51 -3.49 12.53
N SER A 46 -12.83 -3.25 12.64
CA SER A 46 -13.52 -3.03 13.92
C SER A 46 -13.21 -4.10 14.96
N GLY A 47 -13.22 -5.38 14.55
CA GLY A 47 -12.89 -6.50 15.44
C GLY A 47 -11.45 -6.44 15.96
N THR A 48 -10.47 -6.19 15.09
CA THR A 48 -9.06 -6.07 15.49
C THR A 48 -8.82 -4.85 16.36
N ALA A 49 -9.45 -3.72 16.04
CA ALA A 49 -9.35 -2.48 16.80
C ALA A 49 -9.96 -2.60 18.22
N SER A 50 -10.84 -3.56 18.46
CA SER A 50 -11.44 -3.80 19.77
C SER A 50 -10.53 -4.58 20.75
N VAL A 51 -9.43 -5.17 20.26
CA VAL A 51 -8.50 -5.94 21.09
C VAL A 51 -7.66 -4.99 21.96
N PRO A 52 -7.64 -5.16 23.31
CA PRO A 52 -6.87 -4.29 24.19
C PRO A 52 -5.37 -4.27 23.85
N GLY A 53 -4.79 -3.07 23.74
CA GLY A 53 -3.38 -2.87 23.42
C GLY A 53 -3.03 -3.04 21.93
N MET A 54 -4.00 -3.31 21.07
CA MET A 54 -3.78 -3.37 19.62
C MET A 54 -3.87 -1.97 19.00
N GLU A 55 -2.80 -1.54 18.32
CA GLU A 55 -2.82 -0.35 17.47
C GLU A 55 -2.66 -0.75 16.01
N ILE A 56 -3.54 -0.22 15.16
CA ILE A 56 -3.46 -0.41 13.71
C ILE A 56 -2.80 0.85 13.14
N PRO A 57 -1.54 0.76 12.66
CA PRO A 57 -0.82 1.93 12.16
C PRO A 57 -1.48 2.50 10.90
N ASP A 58 -1.13 3.75 10.59
CA ASP A 58 -1.44 4.29 9.27
C ASP A 58 -0.61 3.57 8.20
N TRP A 59 -1.22 3.30 7.05
CA TRP A 59 -0.58 2.56 5.97
C TRP A 59 0.70 3.23 5.47
N LYS A 60 0.78 4.57 5.50
CA LYS A 60 1.98 5.31 5.11
C LYS A 60 3.13 5.08 6.08
N THR A 61 2.85 5.03 7.38
CA THR A 61 3.85 4.76 8.41
C THR A 61 4.43 3.36 8.20
N SER A 62 3.58 2.35 7.99
CA SER A 62 4.05 0.99 7.71
C SER A 62 4.83 0.88 6.39
N LEU A 63 4.42 1.63 5.35
CA LEU A 63 5.15 1.70 4.09
C LEU A 63 6.56 2.26 4.27
N GLN A 64 6.70 3.37 5.02
CA GLN A 64 7.99 3.99 5.32
C GLN A 64 8.92 3.00 6.04
N GLN A 65 8.43 2.35 7.10
CA GLN A 65 9.19 1.34 7.84
C GLN A 65 9.68 0.20 6.94
N CYS A 66 8.80 -0.31 6.07
CA CYS A 66 9.16 -1.37 5.13
C CYS A 66 10.26 -0.93 4.14
N ILE A 67 10.16 0.29 3.59
CA ILE A 67 11.16 0.83 2.67
C ILE A 67 12.51 1.06 3.37
N GLU A 68 12.51 1.55 4.61
CA GLU A 68 13.73 1.73 5.42
C GLU A 68 14.43 0.39 5.69
N GLU A 69 13.66 -0.66 6.00
CA GLU A 69 14.18 -2.00 6.18
C GLU A 69 14.80 -2.55 4.89
N ILE A 70 14.12 -2.40 3.75
CA ILE A 70 14.66 -2.80 2.43
C ILE A 70 15.97 -2.07 2.14
N LYS A 71 16.02 -0.74 2.32
CA LYS A 71 17.24 0.05 2.10
C LYS A 71 18.38 -0.37 3.03
N THR A 72 18.07 -0.74 4.26
CA THR A 72 19.09 -1.22 5.20
C THR A 72 19.69 -2.54 4.72
N LEU A 73 18.86 -3.45 4.21
CA LEU A 73 19.30 -4.74 3.66
C LEU A 73 20.11 -4.59 2.36
N GLU A 74 19.80 -3.62 1.52
CA GLU A 74 20.56 -3.34 0.28
C GLU A 74 21.97 -2.79 0.55
N ASN A 75 22.17 -2.14 1.70
CA ASN A 75 23.44 -1.52 2.09
C ASN A 75 24.30 -2.42 3.01
N ALA A 76 23.81 -3.61 3.38
CA ALA A 76 24.49 -4.59 4.22
C ALA A 76 25.31 -5.58 3.39
#